data_AF-A0A7L1AJQ5-F1
#
_entry.id   AF-A0A7L1AJQ5-F1
#
_cell.length_a   1.000
_cell.length_b   1.000
_cell.length_c   1.000
_cell.angle_alpha   90.00
_cell.angle_beta   90.00
_cell.angle_gamma   90.00
#
_symmetry.space_group_name_H-M   'P 1'
#
loop_
_entity.id
_entity.type
_entity.pdbx_description
1 polymer ?
#
loop_
_entity_poly.entity_id
_entity_poly.type
_entity_poly.pdbx_seq_one_letter_code
_entity_poly.pdbx_strand_id
1 'polypeptide(L)' 'KHVWFGETMSDGFQFEYGGEGSNPADVAIQLTFLRLMATE' A
#
# COMPACT_ATOMS: atom_id res chain seq x y z
N LYS A 1 19.93 -10.56 -10.82
CA LYS A 1 19.71 -10.21 -9.39
C LYS A 1 18.45 -9.36 -9.33
N HIS A 2 17.46 -9.72 -8.51
CA HIS A 2 16.28 -8.87 -8.34
C HIS A 2 16.66 -7.59 -7.59
N VAL A 3 16.10 -6.47 -8.04
CA VAL A 3 16.28 -5.14 -7.45
C VAL A 3 14.88 -4.57 -7.22
N TRP A 4 14.54 -4.29 -5.97
CA TRP A 4 13.24 -3.76 -5.57
C TRP A 4 13.26 -2.24 -5.60
N PHE A 5 12.41 -1.64 -6.41
CA PHE A 5 12.35 -0.19 -6.59
C PHE A 5 12.22 0.54 -5.24
N GLY A 6 11.17 0.27 -4.47
CA GLY A 6 10.87 0.98 -3.23
C GLY A 6 11.71 0.60 -2.00
N GLU A 7 12.74 -0.22 -2.16
CA GLU A 7 13.57 -0.69 -1.03
C GLU A 7 15.07 -0.53 -1.31
N THR A 8 15.49 -0.68 -2.58
CA THR A 8 16.91 -0.80 -2.94
C THR A 8 17.39 0.26 -3.94
N MET A 9 16.51 1.11 -4.44
CA MET A 9 16.86 2.20 -5.36
C MET A 9 16.70 3.57 -4.67
N SER A 10 17.61 4.50 -4.97
CA SER A 10 17.46 5.91 -4.58
C SER A 10 16.17 6.48 -5.17
N ASP A 11 15.47 7.31 -4.39
CA ASP A 11 14.17 7.90 -4.73
C ASP A 11 13.03 6.89 -4.96
N GLY A 12 13.26 5.62 -4.60
CA GLY A 12 12.25 4.58 -4.58
C GLY A 12 11.25 4.79 -3.43
N PHE A 13 10.01 4.35 -3.66
CA PHE A 13 8.96 4.35 -2.65
C PHE A 13 8.11 3.08 -2.74
N GLN A 14 7.49 2.70 -1.62
CA GLN A 14 6.46 1.66 -1.59
C GLN A 14 5.12 2.30 -1.96
N PHE A 15 4.26 1.55 -2.65
CA PHE A 15 2.95 2.06 -3.01
C PHE A 15 2.07 2.20 -1.77
N GLU A 16 1.48 3.38 -1.62
CA GLU A 16 0.38 3.63 -0.70
C GLU A 16 -0.91 3.76 -1.50
N TYR A 17 -2.04 3.45 -0.85
CA TYR A 17 -3.37 3.51 -1.44
C TYR A 17 -4.23 4.50 -0.68
N GLY A 18 -5.29 5.00 -1.33
CA GLY A 18 -6.11 6.11 -0.84
C GLY A 18 -5.84 7.39 -1.60
N GLY A 19 -6.46 8.48 -1.17
CA GLY A 19 -6.21 9.83 -1.72
C GLY A 19 -5.10 10.57 -0.98
N GLU A 20 -4.60 11.65 -1.58
CA GLU A 20 -3.65 12.55 -0.92
C GLU A 20 -4.23 13.05 0.42
N GLY A 21 -3.44 12.92 1.51
CA GLY A 21 -3.87 13.23 2.87
C GLY A 21 -4.53 12.08 3.64
N SER A 22 -4.71 10.91 3.02
CA SER A 22 -5.16 9.70 3.74
C SER A 22 -4.06 9.19 4.67
N ASN A 23 -4.42 8.74 5.88
CA ASN A 23 -3.48 8.06 6.76
C ASN A 23 -3.34 6.59 6.31
N PRO A 24 -2.12 6.11 5.96
CA PRO A 24 -1.92 4.74 5.50
C PRO A 24 -2.40 3.67 6.49
N ALA A 25 -2.33 3.93 7.80
CA ALA A 25 -2.80 2.99 8.82
C ALA A 25 -4.32 2.82 8.79
N ASP A 26 -5.06 3.92 8.59
CA ASP A 26 -6.52 3.89 8.49
C ASP A 26 -6.96 3.18 7.20
N VAL A 27 -6.26 3.43 6.09
CA VAL A 27 -6.51 2.75 4.81
C VAL A 27 -6.25 1.25 4.92
N ALA A 28 -5.22 0.82 5.64
CA ALA A 28 -4.94 -0.60 5.86
C ALA A 28 -6.09 -1.30 6.61
N ILE A 29 -6.71 -0.63 7.59
CA ILE A 29 -7.91 -1.15 8.27
C ILE A 29 -9.06 -1.28 7.27
N GLN A 30 -9.32 -0.25 6.46
CA GLN A 30 -10.39 -0.30 5.45
C GLN A 30 -10.19 -1.44 4.44
N LEU A 31 -8.97 -1.62 3.93
CA LEU A 31 -8.64 -2.71 3.01
C LEU A 31 -8.78 -4.10 3.66
N THR A 32 -8.57 -4.20 4.97
CA THR A 32 -8.81 -5.45 5.71
C THR A 32 -10.29 -5.82 5.69
N PHE A 33 -11.18 -4.87 5.98
CA PHE A 33 -12.62 -5.10 5.91
C PHE A 33 -13.10 -5.33 4.47
N LEU A 34 -12.55 -4.60 3.49
CA LEU A 34 -12.85 -4.82 2.08
C LEU A 34 -12.59 -6.29 1.70
N ARG A 35 -11.42 -6.83 2.06
CA ARG A 35 -11.05 -8.23 1.77
C ARG A 35 -11.94 -9.24 2.48
N LEU A 36 -12.43 -8.91 3.67
CA LEU A 36 -13.38 -9.77 4.39
C LEU A 36 -14.75 -9.83 3.69
N MET A 37 -15.14 -8.75 3.00
CA MET A 37 -16.42 -8.63 2.30
C MET A 37 -16.34 -8.99 0.82
N ALA A 38 -15.13 -9.08 0.26
CA ALA A 38 -14.89 -9.44 -1.13
C ALA A 38 -14.78 -10.97 -1.28
N THR A 39 -15.27 -11.49 -2.41
CA THR A 39 -15.06 -12.89 -2.81
C THR A 39 -13.88 -13.06 -3.77
N GLU A 40 -13.31 -11.96 -4.25
CA GLU A 40 -12.15 -11.87 -5.14
C GLU A 40 -11.51 -10.47 -5.03
#